data_AF-A0A1B7SCL1-F1
#
_entry.id   AF-A0A1B7SCL1-F1
#
_cell.length_a   1.000
_cell.length_b   1.000
_cell.length_c   1.000
_cell.angle_alpha   90.00
_cell.angle_beta   90.00
_cell.angle_gamma   90.00
#
_symmetry.space_group_name_H-M   'P 1'
#
loop_
_entity.id
_entity.type
_entity.pdbx_description
1 polymer ?
#
loop_
_entity_poly.entity_id
_entity_poly.type
_entity_poly.pdbx_seq_one_letter_code
_entity_poly.pdbx_strand_id
1 'polypeptide(L)'
;MTSSKLTGRQLYDKLGRPKKVVAPMVDGSELAWRMISRKYGADLCYSPMLHSRLFATDDKYREKMFGPMDGSEADRPLIVQFCANDPDFLLQAAKHVEDRCDAVDLNLGCPQGIARKGHYGSFLMEDWDLISKLINTLHRNLKIPVTAKIRVYDDWDKSLAYAKMCLDAGAQFLTVHGRTREMKGQKTGFANWKLVKYIKDNLPPETVFLSNGNILYPDDIDRCIKEVGCDAVMSAEGNLYNPGIFWTETEDIEKQFPRIDRFVREYFDVVARCEGSESRRCFKSHLFKSLRNFLSIHTDVRAEIAKLSRNSPLEEFEAVVKMIEDVVAKIYQQDNIAELDQVRVGEVETWGGRYREVPYWRLQPYFRRVDGKDGREVIQDSMKRVMESEEAVKRQKLEGVK
;
A
#
# COMPACT_ATOMS: atom_id res chain seq x y z
N MET A 1 17.89 -32.27 -13.94
CA MET A 1 17.46 -31.14 -14.78
C MET A 1 17.28 -29.95 -13.86
N THR A 2 18.17 -28.95 -13.92
CA THR A 2 17.95 -27.67 -13.23
C THR A 2 16.73 -27.02 -13.88
N SER A 3 15.63 -26.87 -13.15
CA SER A 3 14.45 -26.14 -13.63
C SER A 3 14.91 -24.77 -14.14
N SER A 4 14.66 -24.48 -15.42
CA SER A 4 15.01 -23.18 -16.01
C SER A 4 14.30 -22.07 -15.26
N LYS A 5 15.02 -20.98 -14.98
CA LYS A 5 14.46 -19.74 -14.42
C LYS A 5 13.30 -19.28 -15.31
N LEU A 6 12.12 -19.10 -14.72
CA LEU A 6 10.94 -18.62 -15.46
C LEU A 6 11.19 -17.20 -15.98
N THR A 7 10.61 -16.88 -17.13
CA THR A 7 10.80 -15.57 -17.78
C THR A 7 9.46 -14.90 -18.04
N GLY A 8 9.42 -13.57 -17.97
CA GLY A 8 8.27 -12.70 -18.27
C GLY A 8 6.90 -13.38 -18.15
N ARG A 9 6.26 -13.63 -19.29
CA ARG A 9 4.93 -14.22 -19.37
C ARG A 9 4.80 -15.60 -18.70
N GLN A 10 5.83 -16.45 -18.73
CA GLN A 10 5.81 -17.76 -18.07
C GLN A 10 5.69 -17.63 -16.55
N LEU A 11 6.37 -16.64 -15.95
CA LEU A 11 6.17 -16.35 -14.53
C LEU A 11 4.74 -15.88 -14.29
N TYR A 12 4.24 -14.92 -15.09
CA TYR A 12 2.88 -14.39 -14.95
C TYR A 12 1.80 -15.48 -15.00
N ASP A 13 1.94 -16.42 -15.94
CA ASP A 13 1.01 -17.54 -16.07
C ASP A 13 1.12 -18.52 -14.88
N LYS A 14 2.34 -18.83 -14.41
CA LYS A 14 2.54 -19.65 -13.20
C LYS A 14 1.91 -19.00 -11.95
N LEU A 15 1.95 -17.68 -11.87
CA LEU A 15 1.33 -16.92 -10.77
C LEU A 15 -0.20 -16.86 -10.86
N GLY A 16 -0.83 -17.53 -11.82
CA GLY A 16 -2.28 -17.51 -12.00
C GLY A 16 -2.80 -16.27 -12.71
N ARG A 17 -1.95 -15.58 -13.48
CA ARG A 17 -2.28 -14.35 -14.24
C ARG A 17 -2.91 -13.28 -13.33
N PRO A 18 -2.19 -12.85 -12.26
CA PRO A 18 -2.74 -11.95 -11.26
C PRO A 18 -3.15 -10.63 -11.89
N LYS A 19 -4.32 -10.11 -11.49
CA LYS A 19 -4.83 -8.79 -11.92
C LYS A 19 -4.84 -7.78 -10.77
N LYS A 20 -4.94 -8.25 -9.53
CA LYS A 20 -5.14 -7.44 -8.31
C LYS A 20 -3.92 -7.55 -7.40
N VAL A 21 -3.09 -6.51 -7.38
CA VAL A 21 -1.76 -6.56 -6.75
C VAL A 21 -1.65 -5.61 -5.56
N VAL A 22 -1.31 -6.14 -4.38
CA VAL A 22 -0.97 -5.32 -3.21
C VAL A 22 0.40 -4.70 -3.42
N ALA A 23 0.47 -3.36 -3.38
CA ALA A 23 1.73 -2.63 -3.53
C ALA A 23 2.66 -2.82 -2.32
N PRO A 24 3.98 -2.71 -2.53
CA PRO A 24 4.94 -2.64 -1.44
C PRO A 24 4.78 -1.33 -0.67
N MET A 25 4.57 -1.43 0.64
CA MET A 25 4.39 -0.30 1.54
C MET A 25 5.19 -0.55 2.82
N VAL A 26 6.12 0.36 3.13
CA VAL A 26 6.75 0.37 4.45
C VAL A 26 5.65 0.59 5.49
N ASP A 27 5.56 -0.33 6.45
CA ASP A 27 4.54 -0.34 7.50
C ASP A 27 3.10 -0.33 6.92
N GLY A 28 2.89 -1.08 5.84
CA GLY A 28 1.59 -1.17 5.16
C GLY A 28 1.36 -2.43 4.33
N SER A 29 2.35 -3.29 4.18
CA SER A 29 2.24 -4.55 3.42
C SER A 29 3.02 -5.69 4.09
N GLU A 30 3.14 -5.65 5.41
CA GLU A 30 3.65 -6.75 6.23
C GLU A 30 2.74 -7.97 6.18
N LEU A 31 3.22 -9.11 6.68
CA LEU A 31 2.57 -10.41 6.53
C LEU A 31 1.08 -10.39 6.82
N ALA A 32 0.65 -9.85 7.98
CA ALA A 32 -0.76 -9.81 8.34
C ALA A 32 -1.59 -9.00 7.32
N TRP A 33 -1.07 -7.87 6.83
CA TRP A 33 -1.77 -7.08 5.82
C TRP A 33 -1.86 -7.80 4.47
N ARG A 34 -0.82 -8.55 4.07
CA ARG A 34 -0.89 -9.37 2.85
C ARG A 34 -1.92 -10.48 2.99
N MET A 35 -1.94 -11.17 4.13
CA MET A 35 -2.90 -12.24 4.41
C MET A 35 -4.34 -11.73 4.41
N ILE A 36 -4.63 -10.61 5.08
CA ILE A 36 -5.99 -10.04 5.07
C ILE A 36 -6.35 -9.55 3.65
N SER A 37 -5.44 -8.91 2.92
CA SER A 37 -5.71 -8.45 1.54
C SER A 37 -6.07 -9.61 0.61
N ARG A 38 -5.47 -10.80 0.78
CA ARG A 38 -5.83 -12.01 0.02
C ARG A 38 -7.26 -12.47 0.30
N LYS A 39 -7.71 -12.42 1.56
CA LYS A 39 -9.09 -12.75 1.91
C LYS A 39 -10.11 -11.81 1.25
N TYR A 40 -9.68 -10.60 0.89
CA TYR A 40 -10.47 -9.61 0.15
C TYR A 40 -10.14 -9.58 -1.34
N GLY A 41 -9.53 -10.64 -1.88
CA GLY A 41 -9.42 -10.87 -3.32
C GLY A 41 -8.11 -10.43 -3.95
N ALA A 42 -7.05 -10.12 -3.19
CA ALA A 42 -5.73 -9.88 -3.77
C ALA A 42 -5.13 -11.16 -4.37
N ASP A 43 -4.64 -11.08 -5.62
CA ASP A 43 -4.04 -12.21 -6.33
C ASP A 43 -2.54 -12.34 -5.99
N LEU A 44 -1.84 -11.20 -5.97
CA LEU A 44 -0.39 -11.11 -5.79
C LEU A 44 -0.06 -10.04 -4.75
N CYS A 45 0.87 -10.33 -3.85
CA CYS A 45 1.29 -9.37 -2.83
C CYS A 45 2.79 -9.08 -2.92
N TYR A 46 3.15 -7.85 -2.56
CA TYR A 46 4.54 -7.44 -2.37
C TYR A 46 4.85 -7.27 -0.88
N SER A 47 6.05 -7.67 -0.46
CA SER A 47 6.56 -7.36 0.88
C SER A 47 6.65 -5.84 1.12
N PRO A 48 6.87 -5.37 2.36
CA PRO A 48 7.36 -4.02 2.57
C PRO A 48 8.67 -3.81 1.83
N MET A 49 9.02 -2.56 1.55
CA MET A 49 10.33 -2.23 0.98
C MET A 49 11.42 -2.51 2.04
N LEU A 50 12.28 -3.49 1.77
CA LEU A 50 13.36 -3.92 2.67
C LEU A 50 14.68 -3.24 2.30
N HIS A 51 15.46 -2.79 3.28
CA HIS A 51 16.75 -2.18 3.01
C HIS A 51 17.81 -3.26 2.76
N SER A 52 18.28 -3.40 1.51
CA SER A 52 19.22 -4.46 1.08
C SER A 52 20.44 -4.60 1.99
N ARG A 53 21.21 -3.53 2.23
CA ARG A 53 22.40 -3.58 3.10
C ARG A 53 22.09 -4.11 4.50
N LEU A 54 21.08 -3.55 5.18
CA LEU A 54 20.69 -4.01 6.52
C LEU A 54 20.22 -5.46 6.49
N PHE A 55 19.45 -5.85 5.47
CA PHE A 55 18.96 -7.22 5.33
C PHE A 55 20.09 -8.23 5.11
N ALA A 56 21.14 -7.83 4.38
CA ALA A 56 22.33 -8.64 4.13
C ALA A 56 23.22 -8.78 5.38
N THR A 57 23.38 -7.72 6.18
CA THR A 57 24.41 -7.67 7.23
C THR A 57 23.89 -7.73 8.67
N ASP A 58 22.59 -7.55 8.90
CA ASP A 58 21.97 -7.51 10.22
C ASP A 58 20.86 -8.56 10.32
N ASP A 59 21.18 -9.67 10.98
CA ASP A 59 20.27 -10.80 11.19
C ASP A 59 19.03 -10.38 11.98
N LYS A 60 19.17 -9.47 12.95
CA LYS A 60 18.02 -8.98 13.74
C LYS A 60 17.09 -8.14 12.88
N TYR A 61 17.64 -7.30 12.00
CA TYR A 61 16.83 -6.56 11.03
C TYR A 61 16.09 -7.52 10.09
N ARG A 62 16.79 -8.54 9.56
CA ARG A 62 16.24 -9.53 8.65
C ARG A 62 15.10 -10.34 9.28
N GLU A 63 15.34 -10.96 10.43
CA GLU A 63 14.34 -11.77 11.16
C GLU A 63 13.13 -10.93 11.58
N LYS A 64 13.37 -9.67 11.95
CA LYS A 64 12.28 -8.75 12.29
C LYS A 64 11.42 -8.44 11.07
N MET A 65 12.02 -8.05 9.95
CA MET A 65 11.28 -7.53 8.79
C MET A 65 10.75 -8.62 7.84
N PHE A 66 11.30 -9.83 7.90
CA PHE A 66 10.89 -11.00 7.12
C PHE A 66 11.03 -12.25 7.99
N GLY A 67 10.06 -12.45 8.87
CA GLY A 67 10.05 -13.50 9.89
C GLY A 67 9.72 -14.88 9.33
N PRO A 68 9.65 -15.93 10.15
CA PRO A 68 9.54 -17.33 9.70
C PRO A 68 8.30 -17.64 8.84
N MET A 69 7.20 -16.95 9.09
CA MET A 69 5.94 -17.14 8.35
C MET A 69 5.89 -16.39 7.01
N ASP A 70 6.75 -15.40 6.78
CA ASP A 70 6.82 -14.70 5.51
C ASP A 70 7.22 -15.66 4.38
N GLY A 71 6.56 -15.58 3.23
CA GLY A 71 6.84 -16.47 2.10
C GLY A 71 6.35 -17.92 2.28
N SER A 72 5.58 -18.21 3.34
CA SER A 72 4.87 -19.48 3.50
C SER A 72 3.81 -19.68 2.41
N GLU A 73 3.25 -20.88 2.29
CA GLU A 73 2.20 -21.19 1.31
C GLU A 73 1.00 -20.22 1.41
N ALA A 74 0.61 -19.85 2.63
CA ALA A 74 -0.48 -18.90 2.86
C ALA A 74 -0.16 -17.45 2.47
N ASP A 75 1.12 -17.10 2.35
CA ASP A 75 1.58 -15.76 1.97
C ASP A 75 1.87 -15.64 0.46
N ARG A 76 1.97 -16.78 -0.25
CA ARG A 76 2.28 -16.82 -1.68
C ARG A 76 1.02 -16.74 -2.55
N PRO A 77 1.14 -16.21 -3.80
CA PRO A 77 2.36 -15.77 -4.46
C PRO A 77 2.92 -14.43 -3.97
N LEU A 78 4.22 -14.35 -3.70
CA LEU A 78 4.87 -13.22 -3.05
C LEU A 78 6.04 -12.68 -3.87
N ILE A 79 6.11 -11.36 -4.02
CA ILE A 79 7.31 -10.67 -4.54
C ILE A 79 7.96 -9.87 -3.40
N VAL A 80 9.26 -10.12 -3.16
CA VAL A 80 10.01 -9.41 -2.11
C VAL A 80 10.72 -8.21 -2.70
N GLN A 81 10.41 -7.02 -2.19
CA GLN A 81 10.99 -5.77 -2.69
C GLN A 81 12.15 -5.27 -1.83
N PHE A 82 13.27 -4.94 -2.47
CA PHE A 82 14.40 -4.26 -1.85
C PHE A 82 14.56 -2.82 -2.34
N CYS A 83 15.02 -1.94 -1.45
CA CYS A 83 15.77 -0.75 -1.86
C CYS A 83 17.27 -1.00 -1.76
N ALA A 84 18.02 -0.49 -2.73
CA ALA A 84 19.45 -0.70 -2.83
C ALA A 84 20.12 0.39 -3.65
N ASN A 85 21.43 0.50 -3.48
CA ASN A 85 22.34 1.32 -4.29
C ASN A 85 23.71 0.64 -4.44
N ASP A 86 23.81 -0.63 -4.07
CA ASP A 86 25.01 -1.44 -4.12
C ASP A 86 24.63 -2.86 -4.61
N PRO A 87 25.14 -3.31 -5.76
CA PRO A 87 24.78 -4.61 -6.33
C PRO A 87 25.16 -5.82 -5.46
N ASP A 88 26.24 -5.73 -4.70
CA ASP A 88 26.73 -6.85 -3.90
C ASP A 88 25.85 -7.06 -2.67
N PHE A 89 25.54 -5.98 -1.94
CA PHE A 89 24.59 -6.05 -0.83
C PHE A 89 23.18 -6.44 -1.29
N LEU A 90 22.75 -5.96 -2.47
CA LEU A 90 21.45 -6.35 -3.03
C LEU A 90 21.40 -7.85 -3.34
N LEU A 91 22.45 -8.40 -3.95
CA LEU A 91 22.51 -9.83 -4.25
C LEU A 91 22.54 -10.69 -2.97
N GLN A 92 23.35 -10.31 -1.98
CA GLN A 92 23.40 -11.00 -0.68
C GLN A 92 22.02 -11.00 -0.01
N ALA A 93 21.35 -9.84 0.04
CA ALA A 93 20.00 -9.72 0.60
C ALA A 93 18.99 -10.59 -0.14
N ALA A 94 19.01 -10.57 -1.48
CA ALA A 94 18.11 -11.35 -2.31
C ALA A 94 18.30 -12.87 -2.14
N LYS A 95 19.54 -13.33 -1.89
CA LYS A 95 19.82 -14.75 -1.65
C LYS A 95 19.18 -15.29 -0.37
N HIS A 96 18.92 -14.46 0.63
CA HIS A 96 18.21 -14.87 1.85
C HIS A 96 16.72 -15.13 1.66
N VAL A 97 16.11 -14.69 0.54
CA VAL A 97 14.68 -14.87 0.25
C VAL A 97 14.41 -15.68 -1.00
N GLU A 98 15.46 -16.17 -1.69
CA GLU A 98 15.39 -16.80 -3.01
C GLU A 98 14.45 -18.02 -3.06
N ASP A 99 14.33 -18.76 -1.97
CA ASP A 99 13.46 -19.93 -1.80
C ASP A 99 12.10 -19.57 -1.17
N ARG A 100 11.95 -18.35 -0.65
CA ARG A 100 10.79 -17.88 0.12
C ARG A 100 9.95 -16.84 -0.62
N CYS A 101 10.24 -16.58 -1.89
CA CYS A 101 9.40 -15.73 -2.74
C CYS A 101 9.38 -16.22 -4.19
N ASP A 102 8.48 -15.65 -5.00
CA ASP A 102 8.30 -16.00 -6.42
C ASP A 102 9.16 -15.13 -7.34
N ALA A 103 9.48 -13.91 -6.91
CA ALA A 103 10.44 -13.02 -7.55
C ALA A 103 10.99 -11.99 -6.55
N VAL A 104 12.11 -11.37 -6.91
CA VAL A 104 12.66 -10.21 -6.20
C VAL A 104 12.36 -8.94 -7.00
N ASP A 105 11.95 -7.86 -6.34
CA ASP A 105 11.70 -6.56 -6.95
C ASP A 105 12.72 -5.51 -6.51
N LEU A 106 13.16 -4.67 -7.45
CA LEU A 106 13.94 -3.47 -7.14
C LEU A 106 13.03 -2.24 -7.05
N ASN A 107 13.02 -1.59 -5.88
CA ASN A 107 12.34 -0.32 -5.71
C ASN A 107 13.11 0.81 -6.40
N LEU A 108 12.48 1.42 -7.40
CA LEU A 108 12.96 2.61 -8.10
C LEU A 108 11.93 3.75 -8.05
N GLY A 109 10.99 3.68 -7.10
CA GLY A 109 9.82 4.54 -7.06
C GLY A 109 9.61 5.32 -5.75
N CYS A 110 10.29 4.96 -4.65
CA CYS A 110 10.09 5.62 -3.35
C CYS A 110 10.67 7.05 -3.35
N PRO A 111 9.85 8.11 -3.15
CA PRO A 111 10.33 9.49 -3.18
C PRO A 111 10.53 10.08 -1.78
N GLN A 112 10.50 9.24 -0.73
CA GLN A 112 10.54 9.69 0.66
C GLN A 112 11.92 10.23 1.06
N GLY A 113 11.95 11.06 2.10
CA GLY A 113 13.20 11.67 2.59
C GLY A 113 14.26 10.64 2.99
N ILE A 114 13.86 9.48 3.52
CA ILE A 114 14.77 8.38 3.84
C ILE A 114 15.45 7.80 2.59
N ALA A 115 14.74 7.73 1.46
CA ALA A 115 15.27 7.28 0.18
C ALA A 115 16.24 8.28 -0.42
N ARG A 116 15.98 9.58 -0.23
CA ARG A 116 16.93 10.64 -0.59
C ARG A 116 18.24 10.50 0.19
N LYS A 117 18.14 10.36 1.51
CA LYS A 117 19.30 10.26 2.41
C LYS A 117 20.13 9.00 2.14
N GLY A 118 19.46 7.88 1.86
CA GLY A 118 20.13 6.62 1.55
C GLY A 118 20.49 6.44 0.07
N HIS A 119 20.19 7.41 -0.79
CA HIS A 119 20.40 7.35 -2.24
C HIS A 119 19.86 6.07 -2.88
N TYR A 120 18.57 5.79 -2.72
CA TYR A 120 17.86 4.67 -3.35
C TYR A 120 16.45 5.09 -3.80
N GLY A 121 15.68 4.16 -4.38
CA GLY A 121 14.32 4.44 -4.83
C GLY A 121 14.32 5.42 -6.02
N SER A 122 13.42 6.41 -6.02
CA SER A 122 13.32 7.37 -7.15
C SER A 122 14.51 8.35 -7.24
N PHE A 123 15.45 8.29 -6.29
CA PHE A 123 16.68 9.09 -6.33
C PHE A 123 17.80 8.43 -7.13
N LEU A 124 17.56 7.22 -7.65
CA LEU A 124 18.40 6.57 -8.65
C LEU A 124 17.94 6.84 -10.08
N MET A 125 16.79 7.50 -10.28
CA MET A 125 16.21 7.69 -11.62
C MET A 125 17.23 8.33 -12.58
N GLU A 126 18.13 9.18 -12.10
CA GLU A 126 19.15 9.80 -12.95
C GLU A 126 20.41 8.95 -13.18
N ASP A 127 20.58 7.84 -12.47
CA ASP A 127 21.75 6.94 -12.53
C ASP A 127 21.39 5.58 -13.17
N TRP A 128 21.24 5.58 -14.49
CA TRP A 128 20.82 4.40 -15.25
C TRP A 128 21.87 3.28 -15.28
N ASP A 129 23.16 3.62 -15.17
CA ASP A 129 24.25 2.63 -15.10
C ASP A 129 24.15 1.84 -13.80
N LEU A 130 23.97 2.51 -12.67
CA LEU A 130 23.76 1.83 -11.39
C LEU A 130 22.49 0.98 -11.39
N ILE A 131 21.36 1.51 -11.90
CA ILE A 131 20.12 0.71 -12.00
C ILE A 131 20.32 -0.54 -12.84
N SER A 132 20.98 -0.40 -13.99
CA SER A 132 21.28 -1.54 -14.87
C SER A 132 22.11 -2.58 -14.15
N LYS A 133 23.16 -2.17 -13.43
CA LYS A 133 24.01 -3.07 -12.61
C LYS A 133 23.20 -3.77 -11.52
N LEU A 134 22.35 -3.05 -10.78
CA LEU A 134 21.52 -3.63 -9.72
C LEU A 134 20.58 -4.73 -10.26
N ILE A 135 19.83 -4.42 -11.32
CA ILE A 135 18.88 -5.36 -11.93
C ILE A 135 19.64 -6.55 -12.55
N ASN A 136 20.69 -6.28 -13.32
CA ASN A 136 21.42 -7.32 -14.05
C ASN A 136 22.15 -8.29 -13.11
N THR A 137 22.74 -7.78 -12.02
CA THR A 137 23.39 -8.62 -11.01
C THR A 137 22.39 -9.60 -10.40
N LEU A 138 21.18 -9.16 -10.04
CA LEU A 138 20.15 -10.09 -9.57
C LEU A 138 19.69 -11.04 -10.68
N HIS A 139 19.47 -10.52 -11.90
CA HIS A 139 18.96 -11.30 -13.02
C HIS A 139 19.88 -12.48 -13.34
N ARG A 140 21.20 -12.27 -13.34
CA ARG A 140 22.20 -13.29 -13.66
C ARG A 140 22.45 -14.30 -12.54
N ASN A 141 22.28 -13.89 -11.29
CA ASN A 141 22.72 -14.70 -10.14
C ASN A 141 21.58 -15.33 -9.33
N LEU A 142 20.34 -14.88 -9.49
CA LEU A 142 19.18 -15.49 -8.84
C LEU A 142 18.54 -16.59 -9.69
N LYS A 143 18.08 -17.66 -9.03
CA LYS A 143 17.29 -18.76 -9.61
C LYS A 143 15.84 -18.33 -9.90
N ILE A 144 15.35 -17.32 -9.18
CA ILE A 144 14.02 -16.73 -9.37
C ILE A 144 14.09 -15.43 -10.18
N PRO A 145 12.98 -15.01 -10.81
CA PRO A 145 12.92 -13.80 -11.63
C PRO A 145 13.14 -12.51 -10.84
N VAL A 146 13.50 -11.46 -11.57
CA VAL A 146 13.68 -10.10 -11.04
C VAL A 146 12.64 -9.20 -11.68
N THR A 147 12.07 -8.30 -10.89
CA THR A 147 11.07 -7.33 -11.32
C THR A 147 11.51 -5.92 -10.90
N ALA A 148 10.90 -4.89 -11.49
CA ALA A 148 11.21 -3.52 -11.13
C ALA A 148 9.93 -2.68 -11.00
N LYS A 149 9.90 -1.80 -10.00
CA LYS A 149 8.86 -0.80 -9.81
C LYS A 149 9.40 0.61 -9.94
N ILE A 150 8.97 1.32 -10.99
CA ILE A 150 9.46 2.67 -11.33
C ILE A 150 8.40 3.76 -11.14
N ARG A 151 8.87 5.01 -11.10
CA ARG A 151 8.10 6.23 -11.39
C ARG A 151 8.45 6.76 -12.78
N VAL A 152 7.67 7.72 -13.26
CA VAL A 152 7.86 8.37 -14.58
C VAL A 152 8.56 9.73 -14.45
N TYR A 153 9.12 10.23 -15.55
CA TYR A 153 9.46 11.65 -15.70
C TYR A 153 8.28 12.42 -16.30
N ASP A 154 8.35 13.74 -16.31
CA ASP A 154 7.40 14.57 -17.08
C ASP A 154 7.60 14.41 -18.60
N ASP A 155 8.83 14.06 -19.01
CA ASP A 155 9.18 13.73 -20.38
C ASP A 155 8.78 12.28 -20.71
N TRP A 156 7.93 12.13 -21.73
CA TRP A 156 7.32 10.85 -22.12
C TRP A 156 8.34 9.90 -22.73
N ASP A 157 9.21 10.40 -23.60
CA ASP A 157 10.23 9.60 -24.29
C ASP A 157 11.34 9.18 -23.32
N LYS A 158 11.73 10.06 -22.40
CA LYS A 158 12.65 9.71 -21.32
C LYS A 158 12.06 8.64 -20.41
N SER A 159 10.76 8.71 -20.12
CA SER A 159 10.06 7.67 -19.33
C SER A 159 10.02 6.32 -20.05
N LEU A 160 9.78 6.33 -21.36
CA LEU A 160 9.84 5.12 -22.19
C LEU A 160 11.26 4.54 -22.26
N ALA A 161 12.28 5.38 -22.47
CA ALA A 161 13.68 4.96 -22.49
C ALA A 161 14.11 4.35 -21.15
N TYR A 162 13.66 4.94 -20.04
CA TYR A 162 13.90 4.42 -18.70
C TYR A 162 13.24 3.05 -18.47
N ALA A 163 12.00 2.88 -18.91
CA ALA A 163 11.31 1.59 -18.88
C ALA A 163 12.04 0.52 -19.70
N LYS A 164 12.49 0.85 -20.91
CA LYS A 164 13.29 -0.05 -21.77
C LYS A 164 14.60 -0.44 -21.11
N MET A 165 15.33 0.50 -20.54
CA MET A 165 16.58 0.24 -19.81
C MET A 165 16.38 -0.77 -18.68
N CYS A 166 15.31 -0.66 -17.88
CA CYS A 166 15.03 -1.63 -16.82
C CYS A 166 14.78 -3.05 -17.37
N LEU A 167 14.08 -3.18 -18.50
CA LEU A 167 13.82 -4.46 -19.15
C LEU A 167 15.10 -5.05 -19.76
N ASP A 168 15.89 -4.23 -20.45
CA ASP A 168 17.18 -4.62 -21.05
C ASP A 168 18.18 -5.09 -19.98
N ALA A 169 18.13 -4.51 -18.78
CA ALA A 169 18.93 -4.94 -17.64
C ALA A 169 18.51 -6.32 -17.10
N GLY A 170 17.29 -6.79 -17.40
CA GLY A 170 16.79 -8.13 -17.07
C GLY A 170 15.52 -8.17 -16.23
N ALA A 171 14.85 -7.03 -15.97
CA ALA A 171 13.56 -7.04 -15.28
C ALA A 171 12.50 -7.78 -16.12
N GLN A 172 11.78 -8.71 -15.48
CA GLN A 172 10.81 -9.59 -16.15
C GLN A 172 9.39 -9.04 -16.07
N PHE A 173 9.05 -8.37 -14.97
CA PHE A 173 7.84 -7.55 -14.84
C PHE A 173 8.26 -6.10 -14.65
N LEU A 174 7.48 -5.18 -15.21
CA LEU A 174 7.64 -3.76 -14.99
C LEU A 174 6.36 -3.17 -14.38
N THR A 175 6.47 -2.65 -13.17
CA THR A 175 5.39 -1.87 -12.54
C THR A 175 5.66 -0.39 -12.70
N VAL A 176 4.73 0.36 -13.30
CA VAL A 176 4.87 1.80 -13.52
C VAL A 176 3.88 2.57 -12.68
N HIS A 177 4.40 3.41 -11.77
CA HIS A 177 3.60 4.43 -11.11
C HIS A 177 3.58 5.68 -11.98
N GLY A 178 2.41 6.04 -12.52
CA GLY A 178 2.21 7.21 -13.39
C GLY A 178 2.37 8.59 -12.73
N ARG A 179 3.16 8.70 -11.66
CA ARG A 179 3.48 9.96 -10.97
C ARG A 179 4.98 10.18 -11.00
N THR A 180 5.42 11.43 -11.12
CA THR A 180 6.84 11.77 -10.99
C THR A 180 7.32 11.70 -9.55
N ARG A 181 8.63 11.76 -9.32
CA ARG A 181 9.22 11.79 -7.96
C ARG A 181 8.65 12.93 -7.11
N GLU A 182 8.44 14.10 -7.71
CA GLU A 182 8.00 15.31 -7.00
C GLU A 182 6.52 15.27 -6.62
N MET A 183 5.73 14.40 -7.28
CA MET A 183 4.32 14.16 -7.00
C MET A 183 4.13 13.27 -5.75
N LYS A 184 4.33 13.88 -4.58
CA LYS A 184 4.17 13.28 -3.25
C LYS A 184 3.54 14.27 -2.26
N GLY A 185 3.03 13.76 -1.13
CA GLY A 185 2.46 14.60 -0.09
C GLY A 185 1.28 15.42 -0.63
N GLN A 186 1.25 16.73 -0.38
CA GLN A 186 0.23 17.64 -0.93
C GLN A 186 0.33 17.83 -2.45
N LYS A 187 1.50 17.55 -3.05
CA LYS A 187 1.71 17.63 -4.49
C LYS A 187 1.41 16.31 -5.22
N THR A 188 0.75 15.35 -4.56
CA THR A 188 0.54 13.99 -5.10
C THR A 188 -0.16 13.98 -6.45
N GLY A 189 -1.22 14.78 -6.63
CA GLY A 189 -2.00 14.84 -7.88
C GLY A 189 -2.51 13.48 -8.38
N PHE A 190 -3.02 13.46 -9.60
CA PHE A 190 -3.45 12.22 -10.26
C PHE A 190 -2.27 11.51 -10.92
N ALA A 191 -2.25 10.18 -10.87
CA ALA A 191 -1.37 9.41 -11.75
C ALA A 191 -1.79 9.59 -13.22
N ASN A 192 -0.84 9.80 -14.11
CA ASN A 192 -1.06 10.00 -15.54
C ASN A 192 -1.15 8.66 -16.26
N TRP A 193 -2.37 8.10 -16.36
CA TRP A 193 -2.61 6.84 -17.07
C TRP A 193 -2.30 6.93 -18.57
N LYS A 194 -2.42 8.10 -19.20
CA LYS A 194 -2.06 8.29 -20.62
C LYS A 194 -0.57 8.07 -20.86
N LEU A 195 0.28 8.58 -19.98
CA LEU A 195 1.72 8.32 -20.02
C LEU A 195 2.05 6.85 -19.73
N VAL A 196 1.37 6.24 -18.76
CA VAL A 196 1.56 4.81 -18.46
C VAL A 196 1.16 3.95 -19.67
N LYS A 197 0.04 4.29 -20.35
CA LYS A 197 -0.38 3.68 -21.60
C LYS A 197 0.65 3.87 -22.70
N TYR A 198 1.14 5.10 -22.89
CA TYR A 198 2.18 5.39 -23.89
C TYR A 198 3.41 4.50 -23.71
N ILE A 199 3.84 4.28 -22.46
CA ILE A 199 4.94 3.36 -22.16
C ILE A 199 4.55 1.94 -22.58
N LYS A 200 3.39 1.41 -22.13
CA LYS A 200 2.96 0.05 -22.46
C LYS A 200 2.83 -0.19 -23.97
N ASP A 201 2.23 0.74 -24.70
CA ASP A 201 2.01 0.63 -26.15
C ASP A 201 3.33 0.62 -26.96
N ASN A 202 4.42 1.14 -26.40
CA ASN A 202 5.74 1.24 -27.05
C ASN A 202 6.79 0.25 -26.51
N LEU A 203 6.35 -0.69 -25.67
CA LEU A 203 7.15 -1.83 -25.20
C LEU A 203 6.77 -3.11 -25.97
N PRO A 204 7.62 -4.16 -25.96
CA PRO A 204 7.24 -5.44 -26.51
C PRO A 204 5.86 -5.91 -25.98
N PRO A 205 4.95 -6.41 -26.83
CA PRO A 205 3.61 -6.82 -26.40
C PRO A 205 3.61 -7.82 -25.24
N GLU A 206 4.59 -8.74 -25.24
CA GLU A 206 4.76 -9.79 -24.23
C GLU A 206 5.26 -9.30 -22.87
N THR A 207 5.71 -8.05 -22.75
CA THR A 207 6.13 -7.48 -21.47
C THR A 207 4.97 -7.50 -20.49
N VAL A 208 5.16 -8.22 -19.37
CA VAL A 208 4.22 -8.22 -18.24
C VAL A 208 4.31 -6.87 -17.54
N PHE A 209 3.23 -6.12 -17.59
CA PHE A 209 3.20 -4.72 -17.24
C PHE A 209 2.09 -4.42 -16.24
N LEU A 210 2.46 -3.78 -15.13
CA LEU A 210 1.55 -3.45 -14.04
C LEU A 210 1.38 -1.93 -13.93
N SER A 211 0.14 -1.46 -13.92
CA SER A 211 -0.17 -0.04 -13.68
C SER A 211 -0.34 0.23 -12.19
N ASN A 212 0.20 1.34 -11.69
CA ASN A 212 0.02 1.77 -10.31
C ASN A 212 -0.41 3.24 -10.20
N GLY A 213 -1.43 3.48 -9.37
CA GLY A 213 -1.94 4.82 -9.03
C GLY A 213 -3.38 5.03 -9.51
N ASN A 214 -4.15 5.80 -8.71
CA ASN A 214 -5.58 6.09 -8.91
C ASN A 214 -6.52 4.87 -8.86
N ILE A 215 -6.15 3.82 -8.13
CA ILE A 215 -7.02 2.66 -7.88
C ILE A 215 -7.61 2.82 -6.47
N LEU A 216 -8.89 3.18 -6.37
CA LEU A 216 -9.57 3.45 -5.11
C LEU A 216 -10.83 2.59 -4.90
N TYR A 217 -11.49 2.15 -5.98
CA TYR A 217 -12.67 1.30 -5.96
C TYR A 217 -12.47 0.01 -6.79
N PRO A 218 -13.27 -1.04 -6.57
CA PRO A 218 -13.22 -2.26 -7.39
C PRO A 218 -13.29 -1.98 -8.90
N ASP A 219 -14.22 -1.14 -9.36
CA ASP A 219 -14.37 -0.82 -10.78
C ASP A 219 -13.18 -0.06 -11.39
N ASP A 220 -12.31 0.54 -10.56
CA ASP A 220 -11.10 1.20 -11.05
C ASP A 220 -10.10 0.17 -11.62
N ILE A 221 -10.18 -1.09 -11.19
CA ILE A 221 -9.33 -2.19 -11.68
C ILE A 221 -9.57 -2.39 -13.16
N ASP A 222 -10.80 -2.71 -13.55
CA ASP A 222 -11.16 -2.98 -14.95
C ASP A 222 -11.05 -1.72 -15.81
N ARG A 223 -11.36 -0.53 -15.26
CA ARG A 223 -11.17 0.73 -16.00
C ARG A 223 -9.70 0.96 -16.32
N CYS A 224 -8.81 0.78 -15.35
CA CYS A 224 -7.37 0.95 -15.56
C CYS A 224 -6.81 -0.09 -16.53
N ILE A 225 -7.21 -1.37 -16.41
CA ILE A 225 -6.80 -2.43 -17.35
C ILE A 225 -7.24 -2.07 -18.77
N LYS A 226 -8.50 -1.65 -18.95
CA LYS A 226 -9.04 -1.28 -20.26
C LYS A 226 -8.36 -0.04 -20.85
N GLU A 227 -8.11 0.98 -20.05
CA GLU A 227 -7.52 2.23 -20.51
C GLU A 227 -6.03 2.07 -20.82
N VAL A 228 -5.27 1.44 -19.92
CA VAL A 228 -3.81 1.32 -20.05
C VAL A 228 -3.40 0.13 -20.94
N GLY A 229 -4.19 -0.94 -20.96
CA GLY A 229 -3.79 -2.22 -21.57
C GLY A 229 -2.75 -2.97 -20.74
N CYS A 230 -2.74 -2.75 -19.42
CA CYS A 230 -1.84 -3.45 -18.49
C CYS A 230 -2.36 -4.85 -18.12
N ASP A 231 -1.46 -5.72 -17.67
CA ASP A 231 -1.77 -7.09 -17.27
C ASP A 231 -2.36 -7.18 -15.85
N ALA A 232 -1.98 -6.23 -14.99
CA ALA A 232 -2.49 -6.11 -13.63
C ALA A 232 -2.47 -4.66 -13.16
N VAL A 233 -3.25 -4.40 -12.11
CA VAL A 233 -3.22 -3.13 -11.39
C VAL A 233 -2.68 -3.34 -9.99
N MET A 234 -1.89 -2.38 -9.54
CA MET A 234 -1.33 -2.35 -8.21
C MET A 234 -1.95 -1.21 -7.40
N SER A 235 -2.48 -1.52 -6.21
CA SER A 235 -2.99 -0.52 -5.27
C SER A 235 -2.18 -0.50 -3.97
N ALA A 236 -1.86 0.72 -3.52
CA ALA A 236 -1.09 0.99 -2.30
C ALA A 236 -2.01 1.50 -1.19
N GLU A 237 -2.04 2.82 -0.97
CA GLU A 237 -2.89 3.43 0.06
C GLU A 237 -4.37 3.07 -0.11
N GLY A 238 -4.88 2.96 -1.35
CA GLY A 238 -6.26 2.54 -1.60
C GLY A 238 -6.61 1.21 -0.92
N ASN A 239 -5.77 0.19 -1.12
CA ASN A 239 -5.88 -1.10 -0.42
C ASN A 239 -5.75 -0.95 1.11
N LEU A 240 -4.83 -0.10 1.59
CA LEU A 240 -4.62 0.10 3.02
C LEU A 240 -5.81 0.80 3.72
N TYR A 241 -6.54 1.63 2.99
CA TYR A 241 -7.78 2.24 3.48
C TYR A 241 -8.95 1.26 3.44
N ASN A 242 -9.04 0.46 2.37
CA ASN A 242 -10.07 -0.55 2.20
C ASN A 242 -9.55 -1.72 1.34
N PRO A 243 -9.27 -2.90 1.93
CA PRO A 243 -8.82 -4.06 1.16
C PRO A 243 -9.93 -4.64 0.27
N GLY A 244 -11.20 -4.32 0.55
CA GLY A 244 -12.34 -4.62 -0.32
C GLY A 244 -12.23 -4.03 -1.73
N ILE A 245 -11.26 -3.15 -1.97
CA ILE A 245 -10.91 -2.67 -3.31
C ILE A 245 -10.62 -3.81 -4.31
N PHE A 246 -10.15 -4.97 -3.84
CA PHE A 246 -9.84 -6.12 -4.69
C PHE A 246 -11.01 -7.12 -4.82
N TRP A 247 -12.16 -6.84 -4.22
CA TRP A 247 -13.33 -7.69 -4.35
C TRP A 247 -14.14 -7.33 -5.60
N THR A 248 -13.92 -8.10 -6.67
CA THR A 248 -14.56 -7.91 -7.97
C THR A 248 -15.45 -9.10 -8.39
N GLU A 249 -15.58 -10.12 -7.54
CA GLU A 249 -16.35 -11.34 -7.86
C GLU A 249 -17.87 -11.09 -7.79
N THR A 250 -18.29 -10.24 -6.85
CA THR A 250 -19.69 -9.85 -6.63
C THR A 250 -19.76 -8.39 -6.21
N GLU A 251 -20.96 -7.80 -6.31
CA GLU A 251 -21.27 -6.47 -5.77
C GLU A 251 -21.67 -6.53 -4.28
N ASP A 252 -21.07 -7.46 -3.52
CA ASP A 252 -21.35 -7.61 -2.09
C ASP A 252 -20.74 -6.46 -1.28
N ILE A 253 -21.60 -5.63 -0.69
CA ILE A 253 -21.20 -4.51 0.17
C ILE A 253 -20.38 -4.97 1.38
N GLU A 254 -20.62 -6.16 1.94
CA GLU A 254 -19.86 -6.67 3.08
C GLU A 254 -18.41 -7.04 2.69
N LYS A 255 -18.14 -7.19 1.40
CA LYS A 255 -16.80 -7.47 0.87
C LYS A 255 -16.14 -6.24 0.25
N GLN A 256 -16.88 -5.43 -0.50
CA GLN A 256 -16.36 -4.23 -1.14
C GLN A 256 -16.18 -3.06 -0.16
N PHE A 257 -17.07 -2.94 0.83
CA PHE A 257 -17.06 -1.89 1.86
C PHE A 257 -17.37 -2.52 3.23
N PRO A 258 -16.51 -3.43 3.73
CA PRO A 258 -16.79 -4.18 4.93
C PRO A 258 -17.04 -3.25 6.11
N ARG A 259 -17.95 -3.67 6.99
CA ARG A 259 -18.18 -2.97 8.26
C ARG A 259 -16.93 -3.03 9.10
N ILE A 260 -16.64 -1.90 9.77
CA ILE A 260 -15.36 -1.74 10.46
C ILE A 260 -15.19 -2.71 11.64
N ASP A 261 -16.27 -3.04 12.36
CA ASP A 261 -16.25 -3.98 13.48
C ASP A 261 -15.79 -5.37 13.01
N ARG A 262 -16.39 -5.85 11.92
CA ARG A 262 -16.09 -7.16 11.32
C ARG A 262 -14.69 -7.21 10.76
N PHE A 263 -14.31 -6.17 10.01
CA PHE A 263 -12.96 -6.10 9.44
C PHE A 263 -11.88 -6.04 10.52
N VAL A 264 -12.05 -5.18 11.53
CA VAL A 264 -11.03 -4.99 12.57
C VAL A 264 -10.87 -6.24 13.41
N ARG A 265 -11.97 -6.93 13.74
CA ARG A 265 -11.95 -8.26 14.37
C ARG A 265 -11.15 -9.25 13.52
N GLU A 266 -11.49 -9.38 12.25
CA GLU A 266 -10.82 -10.32 11.35
C GLU A 266 -9.33 -10.00 11.20
N TYR A 267 -8.98 -8.72 11.07
CA TYR A 267 -7.60 -8.28 10.95
C TYR A 267 -6.81 -8.51 12.24
N PHE A 268 -7.42 -8.24 13.40
CA PHE A 268 -6.83 -8.57 14.71
C PHE A 268 -6.54 -10.06 14.83
N ASP A 269 -7.48 -10.93 14.46
CA ASP A 269 -7.29 -12.38 14.52
C ASP A 269 -6.14 -12.85 13.61
N VAL A 270 -5.95 -12.22 12.45
CA VAL A 270 -4.79 -12.48 11.59
C VAL A 270 -3.50 -12.01 12.26
N VAL A 271 -3.47 -10.80 12.82
CA VAL A 271 -2.30 -10.26 13.53
C VAL A 271 -1.91 -11.13 14.73
N ALA A 272 -2.88 -11.62 15.49
CA ALA A 272 -2.65 -12.47 16.66
C ALA A 272 -2.05 -13.85 16.29
N ARG A 273 -2.28 -14.32 15.05
CA ARG A 273 -1.72 -15.58 14.54
C ARG A 273 -0.35 -15.41 13.89
N CYS A 274 0.07 -14.18 13.57
CA CYS A 274 1.39 -13.94 12.99
C CYS A 274 2.48 -14.05 14.06
N GLU A 275 3.50 -14.84 13.78
CA GLU A 275 4.75 -14.83 14.55
C GLU A 275 5.49 -13.50 14.38
N GLY A 276 6.20 -13.09 15.43
CA GLY A 276 6.97 -11.84 15.44
C GLY A 276 6.21 -10.63 15.97
N SER A 277 6.76 -9.43 15.71
CA SER A 277 6.23 -8.16 16.25
C SER A 277 5.80 -7.17 15.18
N GLU A 278 6.14 -7.38 13.91
CA GLU A 278 5.88 -6.37 12.86
C GLU A 278 4.39 -6.21 12.54
N SER A 279 3.63 -7.31 12.42
CA SER A 279 2.17 -7.25 12.24
C SER A 279 1.49 -6.50 13.39
N ARG A 280 1.90 -6.78 14.65
CA ARG A 280 1.40 -6.07 15.83
C ARG A 280 1.79 -4.59 15.84
N ARG A 281 3.03 -4.28 15.44
CA ARG A 281 3.54 -2.90 15.35
C ARG A 281 2.75 -2.07 14.34
N CYS A 282 2.35 -2.65 13.21
CA CYS A 282 1.65 -1.95 12.14
C CYS A 282 0.15 -1.78 12.41
N PHE A 283 -0.44 -2.63 13.27
CA PHE A 283 -1.87 -2.64 13.57
C PHE A 283 -2.42 -1.24 13.94
N LYS A 284 -1.77 -0.53 14.87
CA LYS A 284 -2.17 0.84 15.26
C LYS A 284 -2.25 1.79 14.06
N SER A 285 -1.19 1.85 13.25
CA SER A 285 -1.14 2.72 12.07
C SER A 285 -2.19 2.34 11.02
N HIS A 286 -2.52 1.06 10.92
CA HIS A 286 -3.53 0.58 9.99
C HIS A 286 -4.91 1.00 10.44
N LEU A 287 -5.25 0.87 11.73
CA LEU A 287 -6.51 1.39 12.26
C LEU A 287 -6.67 2.89 11.99
N PHE A 288 -5.63 3.71 12.19
CA PHE A 288 -5.70 5.14 11.87
C PHE A 288 -5.95 5.45 10.39
N LYS A 289 -5.48 4.58 9.49
CA LYS A 289 -5.74 4.71 8.05
C LYS A 289 -7.13 4.19 7.72
N SER A 290 -7.38 2.90 7.92
CA SER A 290 -8.62 2.23 7.51
C SER A 290 -9.86 2.81 8.20
N LEU A 291 -9.74 3.27 9.45
CA LEU A 291 -10.86 3.84 10.21
C LEU A 291 -10.88 5.37 10.22
N ARG A 292 -10.15 6.04 9.32
CA ARG A 292 -9.96 7.50 9.37
C ARG A 292 -11.27 8.28 9.52
N ASN A 293 -12.32 7.93 8.77
CA ASN A 293 -13.59 8.64 8.81
C ASN A 293 -14.35 8.34 10.12
N PHE A 294 -14.37 7.09 10.55
CA PHE A 294 -14.92 6.69 11.85
C PHE A 294 -14.27 7.43 13.02
N LEU A 295 -12.94 7.50 13.05
CA LEU A 295 -12.16 8.16 14.11
C LEU A 295 -12.24 9.70 14.08
N SER A 296 -12.81 10.27 13.02
CA SER A 296 -13.11 11.70 12.96
C SER A 296 -14.38 12.06 13.74
N ILE A 297 -15.24 11.07 14.01
CA ILE A 297 -16.49 11.20 14.76
C ILE A 297 -16.31 10.63 16.16
N HIS A 298 -15.76 9.42 16.28
CA HIS A 298 -15.53 8.72 17.54
C HIS A 298 -14.12 9.00 18.08
N THR A 299 -13.94 10.21 18.62
CA THR A 299 -12.65 10.69 19.11
C THR A 299 -12.19 10.01 20.40
N ASP A 300 -13.12 9.42 21.15
CA ASP A 300 -12.86 8.55 22.30
C ASP A 300 -12.14 7.27 21.86
N VAL A 301 -12.64 6.58 20.84
CA VAL A 301 -11.97 5.39 20.26
C VAL A 301 -10.60 5.78 19.72
N ARG A 302 -10.51 6.94 19.05
CA ARG A 302 -9.24 7.47 18.55
C ARG A 302 -8.21 7.67 19.67
N ALA A 303 -8.63 8.14 20.84
CA ALA A 303 -7.76 8.33 21.98
C ALA A 303 -7.24 7.00 22.53
N GLU A 304 -8.08 5.96 22.60
CA GLU A 304 -7.65 4.63 23.04
C GLU A 304 -6.66 3.98 22.05
N ILE A 305 -6.93 4.05 20.73
CA ILE A 305 -5.95 3.59 19.72
C ILE A 305 -4.62 4.35 19.87
N ALA A 306 -4.67 5.65 20.20
CA ALA A 306 -3.47 6.47 20.37
C ALA A 306 -2.60 6.01 21.56
N LYS A 307 -3.18 5.40 22.59
CA LYS A 307 -2.44 4.86 23.76
C LYS A 307 -1.65 3.59 23.42
N LEU A 308 -2.10 2.81 22.43
CA LEU A 308 -1.40 1.59 22.02
C LEU A 308 0.05 1.88 21.64
N SER A 309 0.96 1.00 22.04
CA SER A 309 2.37 1.06 21.67
C SER A 309 2.80 -0.22 20.96
N ARG A 310 3.97 -0.20 20.33
CA ARG A 310 4.57 -1.41 19.73
C ARG A 310 4.83 -2.54 20.75
N ASN A 311 4.82 -2.21 22.05
CA ASN A 311 5.07 -3.13 23.15
C ASN A 311 3.78 -3.49 23.91
N SER A 312 2.62 -2.95 23.49
CA SER A 312 1.35 -3.27 24.15
C SER A 312 1.07 -4.78 24.06
N PRO A 313 0.56 -5.40 25.13
CA PRO A 313 0.13 -6.79 25.11
C PRO A 313 -1.13 -6.96 24.24
N LEU A 314 -1.38 -8.17 23.74
CA LEU A 314 -2.48 -8.44 22.80
C LEU A 314 -3.85 -8.09 23.40
N GLU A 315 -3.99 -8.19 24.71
CA GLU A 315 -5.20 -7.88 25.46
C GLU A 315 -5.57 -6.39 25.37
N GLU A 316 -4.58 -5.49 25.29
CA GLU A 316 -4.84 -4.05 25.07
C GLU A 316 -5.35 -3.79 23.65
N PHE A 317 -4.78 -4.48 22.66
CA PHE A 317 -5.27 -4.42 21.28
C PHE A 317 -6.70 -4.95 21.19
N GLU A 318 -6.97 -6.10 21.82
CA GLU A 318 -8.30 -6.73 21.88
C GLU A 318 -9.34 -5.82 22.54
N ALA A 319 -8.98 -5.10 23.61
CA ALA A 319 -9.86 -4.15 24.27
C ALA A 319 -10.29 -3.01 23.31
N VAL A 320 -9.37 -2.52 22.48
CA VAL A 320 -9.69 -1.53 21.43
C VAL A 320 -10.59 -2.12 20.35
N VAL A 321 -10.37 -3.38 19.94
CA VAL A 321 -11.25 -4.07 18.98
C VAL A 321 -12.68 -4.14 19.53
N LYS A 322 -12.85 -4.58 20.78
CA LYS A 322 -14.16 -4.65 21.44
C LYS A 322 -14.85 -3.29 21.54
N MET A 323 -14.09 -2.24 21.86
CA MET A 323 -14.64 -0.88 21.88
C MET A 323 -15.19 -0.45 20.51
N ILE A 324 -14.50 -0.79 19.41
CA ILE A 324 -14.99 -0.52 18.05
C ILE A 324 -16.26 -1.33 17.78
N GLU A 325 -16.28 -2.61 18.14
CA GLU A 325 -17.44 -3.49 18.01
C GLU A 325 -18.67 -2.93 18.75
N ASP A 326 -18.49 -2.46 19.99
CA ASP A 326 -19.56 -1.88 20.81
C ASP A 326 -20.13 -0.59 20.20
N VAL A 327 -19.26 0.28 19.66
CA VAL A 327 -19.71 1.52 19.01
C VAL A 327 -20.52 1.20 17.76
N VAL A 328 -20.05 0.28 16.92
CA VAL A 328 -20.81 -0.14 15.73
C VAL A 328 -22.11 -0.83 16.12
N ALA A 329 -22.11 -1.68 17.16
CA ALA A 329 -23.32 -2.32 17.64
C ALA A 329 -24.40 -1.29 18.03
N LYS A 330 -24.02 -0.18 18.69
CA LYS A 330 -24.94 0.93 18.99
C LYS A 330 -25.46 1.63 17.74
N ILE A 331 -24.61 1.82 16.71
CA ILE A 331 -25.04 2.36 15.41
C ILE A 331 -26.13 1.46 14.80
N TYR A 332 -25.96 0.14 14.88
CA TYR A 332 -26.91 -0.84 14.33
C TYR A 332 -28.20 -1.03 15.16
N GLN A 333 -28.32 -0.37 16.31
CA GLN A 333 -29.58 -0.34 17.09
C GLN A 333 -30.53 0.76 16.62
N GLN A 334 -30.12 1.63 15.68
CA GLN A 334 -30.99 2.66 15.12
C GLN A 334 -32.10 2.04 14.25
N ASP A 335 -33.34 2.49 14.45
CA ASP A 335 -34.51 1.96 13.72
C ASP A 335 -34.40 2.09 12.19
N ASN A 336 -33.71 3.14 11.71
CA ASN A 336 -33.51 3.41 10.29
C ASN A 336 -32.15 2.90 9.75
N ILE A 337 -31.48 1.98 10.44
CA ILE A 337 -30.15 1.49 10.01
C ILE A 337 -30.15 0.93 8.58
N ALA A 338 -31.22 0.27 8.14
CA ALA A 338 -31.32 -0.27 6.79
C ALA A 338 -31.30 0.82 5.69
N GLU A 339 -31.73 2.04 6.00
CA GLU A 339 -31.68 3.19 5.09
C GLU A 339 -30.33 3.91 5.15
N LEU A 340 -29.74 3.96 6.35
CA LEU A 340 -28.46 4.63 6.59
C LEU A 340 -27.28 3.81 6.09
N ASP A 341 -27.36 2.48 6.18
CA ASP A 341 -26.28 1.56 5.86
C ASP A 341 -26.24 1.18 4.37
N GLN A 342 -26.27 2.20 3.52
CA GLN A 342 -26.28 2.03 2.07
C GLN A 342 -25.10 2.77 1.45
N VAL A 343 -24.43 2.13 0.48
CA VAL A 343 -23.43 2.80 -0.36
C VAL A 343 -24.15 3.41 -1.56
N ARG A 344 -24.13 4.74 -1.64
CA ARG A 344 -24.77 5.47 -2.74
C ARG A 344 -23.74 5.80 -3.80
N VAL A 345 -24.02 5.41 -5.03
CA VAL A 345 -23.14 5.67 -6.18
C VAL A 345 -23.51 7.01 -6.79
N GLY A 346 -22.52 7.91 -6.88
CA GLY A 346 -22.67 9.22 -7.49
C GLY A 346 -22.69 9.18 -9.02
N GLU A 347 -22.65 10.37 -9.61
CA GLU A 347 -22.63 10.54 -11.07
C GLU A 347 -21.30 10.06 -11.69
N VAL A 348 -21.31 9.89 -13.01
CA VAL A 348 -20.10 9.59 -13.79
C VAL A 348 -19.28 10.87 -13.92
N GLU A 349 -18.05 10.81 -13.44
CA GLU A 349 -17.08 11.88 -13.51
C GLU A 349 -16.41 11.94 -14.89
N THR A 350 -15.74 13.06 -15.18
CA THR A 350 -15.04 13.30 -16.47
C THR A 350 -13.94 12.29 -16.78
N TRP A 351 -13.41 11.59 -15.77
CA TRP A 351 -12.43 10.51 -15.89
C TRP A 351 -13.07 9.12 -16.00
N GLY A 352 -14.40 9.04 -16.14
CA GLY A 352 -15.13 7.81 -16.45
C GLY A 352 -15.43 6.89 -15.27
N GLY A 353 -15.11 7.27 -14.03
CA GLY A 353 -15.57 6.56 -12.84
C GLY A 353 -16.53 7.39 -12.01
N ARG A 354 -16.78 6.93 -10.78
CA ARG A 354 -17.83 7.48 -9.90
C ARG A 354 -17.33 7.60 -8.47
N TYR A 355 -17.71 8.68 -7.79
CA TYR A 355 -17.58 8.74 -6.34
C TYR A 355 -18.70 7.91 -5.69
N ARG A 356 -18.43 7.48 -4.46
CA ARG A 356 -19.41 6.76 -3.64
C ARG A 356 -19.51 7.43 -2.29
N GLU A 357 -20.74 7.65 -1.84
CA GLU A 357 -21.04 7.99 -0.46
C GLU A 357 -21.11 6.68 0.33
N VAL A 358 -20.19 6.52 1.28
CA VAL A 358 -20.05 5.30 2.08
C VAL A 358 -20.27 5.66 3.55
N PRO A 359 -21.16 4.95 4.27
CA PRO A 359 -21.38 5.18 5.69
C PRO A 359 -20.06 5.13 6.47
N TYR A 360 -19.88 6.04 7.43
CA TYR A 360 -18.59 6.22 8.09
C TYR A 360 -18.15 5.01 8.95
N TRP A 361 -19.07 4.10 9.26
CA TRP A 361 -18.83 2.81 9.92
C TRP A 361 -18.51 1.66 8.96
N ARG A 362 -18.25 1.97 7.68
CA ARG A 362 -17.70 1.04 6.68
C ARG A 362 -16.34 1.52 6.19
N LEU A 363 -15.47 0.56 5.86
CA LEU A 363 -14.21 0.88 5.20
C LEU A 363 -14.48 1.55 3.86
N GLN A 364 -13.68 2.56 3.55
CA GLN A 364 -13.86 3.37 2.37
C GLN A 364 -12.55 4.03 1.94
N PRO A 365 -12.42 4.41 0.67
CA PRO A 365 -11.22 5.07 0.19
C PRO A 365 -11.01 6.42 0.85
N TYR A 366 -9.74 6.83 0.95
CA TYR A 366 -9.40 8.18 1.35
C TYR A 366 -9.08 9.07 0.15
N PHE A 367 -9.84 10.15 0.04
CA PHE A 367 -9.57 11.24 -0.88
C PHE A 367 -8.76 12.30 -0.17
N ARG A 368 -7.48 12.42 -0.55
CA ARG A 368 -6.61 13.48 -0.03
C ARG A 368 -7.15 14.83 -0.49
N ARG A 369 -7.50 15.70 0.46
CA ARG A 369 -7.79 17.11 0.17
C ARG A 369 -6.51 17.78 -0.33
N VAL A 370 -6.58 18.43 -1.49
CA VAL A 370 -5.50 19.22 -2.07
C VAL A 370 -5.89 20.68 -1.90
N ASP A 371 -5.70 21.21 -0.70
CA ASP A 371 -6.04 22.58 -0.31
C ASP A 371 -4.80 23.47 -0.13
N GLY A 372 -3.62 22.94 -0.47
CA GLY A 372 -2.35 23.63 -0.33
C GLY A 372 -1.83 23.74 1.11
N LYS A 373 -2.58 23.27 2.12
CA LYS A 373 -2.17 23.31 3.52
C LYS A 373 -1.38 22.06 3.90
N ASP A 374 -0.19 22.23 4.47
CA ASP A 374 0.59 21.09 4.94
C ASP A 374 -0.03 20.47 6.20
N GLY A 375 0.16 19.16 6.42
CA GLY A 375 -0.34 18.48 7.63
C GLY A 375 0.21 19.09 8.92
N ARG A 376 1.39 19.71 8.87
CA ARG A 376 1.95 20.49 9.99
C ARG A 376 1.16 21.77 10.25
N GLU A 377 0.76 22.49 9.21
CA GLU A 377 -0.06 23.70 9.33
C GLU A 377 -1.45 23.35 9.87
N VAL A 378 -2.04 22.23 9.43
CA VAL A 378 -3.31 21.74 9.97
C VAL A 378 -3.21 21.38 11.45
N ILE A 379 -2.11 20.74 11.88
CA ILE A 379 -1.85 20.44 13.30
C ILE A 379 -1.64 21.72 14.10
N GLN A 380 -0.85 22.68 13.59
CA GLN A 380 -0.63 23.97 14.25
C GLN A 380 -1.94 24.77 14.37
N ASP A 381 -2.74 24.84 13.31
CA ASP A 381 -4.07 25.48 13.32
C ASP A 381 -5.02 24.78 14.32
N SER A 382 -4.97 23.45 14.39
CA SER A 382 -5.78 22.68 15.34
C SER A 382 -5.33 22.92 16.78
N MET A 383 -4.03 22.94 17.05
CA MET A 383 -3.48 23.23 18.38
C MET A 383 -3.81 24.66 18.81
N LYS A 384 -3.71 25.62 17.87
CA LYS A 384 -4.07 27.01 18.12
C LYS A 384 -5.54 27.16 18.49
N ARG A 385 -6.45 26.49 17.77
CA ARG A 385 -7.89 26.47 18.12
C ARG A 385 -8.17 25.84 19.47
N VAL A 386 -7.46 24.76 19.82
CA VAL A 386 -7.59 24.13 21.15
C VAL A 386 -7.14 25.10 22.23
N MET A 387 -5.98 25.74 22.07
CA MET A 387 -5.48 26.74 23.03
C MET A 387 -6.43 27.94 23.18
N GLU A 388 -6.94 28.46 22.07
CA GLU A 388 -7.94 29.55 22.07
C GLU A 388 -9.24 29.13 22.78
N SER A 389 -9.67 27.87 22.61
CA SER A 389 -10.86 27.34 23.30
C SER A 389 -10.62 27.17 24.81
N GLU A 390 -9.44 26.73 25.24
CA GLU A 390 -9.09 26.61 26.65
C GLU A 390 -8.98 27.98 27.33
N GLU A 391 -8.44 28.97 26.62
CA GLU A 391 -8.41 30.36 27.10
C GLU A 391 -9.81 30.97 27.20
N ALA A 392 -10.71 30.69 26.25
CA ALA A 392 -12.10 31.14 26.29
C ALA A 392 -12.86 30.53 27.48
N VAL A 393 -12.66 29.24 27.77
CA VAL A 393 -13.25 28.56 28.95
C VAL A 393 -12.70 29.13 30.26
N LYS A 394 -11.40 29.47 30.33
CA LYS A 394 -10.82 30.14 31.49
C LYS A 394 -11.38 31.55 31.69
N ARG A 395 -11.58 32.32 30.62
CA ARG A 395 -12.19 33.67 30.70
C ARG A 395 -13.64 33.61 31.18
N GLN A 396 -14.45 32.68 30.67
CA GLN A 396 -15.82 32.48 31.16
C GLN A 396 -15.88 32.08 32.64
N LYS A 397 -14.94 31.26 33.13
CA LYS A 397 -14.86 30.92 34.56
C LYS A 397 -14.45 32.10 35.44
N LEU A 398 -13.68 33.06 34.92
CA LEU A 398 -13.31 34.28 35.63
C LEU A 398 -14.43 35.33 35.62
N GLU A 399 -15.28 35.34 34.58
CA GLU A 399 -16.42 36.27 34.45
C GLU A 399 -17.68 35.79 35.19
N GLY A 400 -17.82 34.48 35.44
CA GLY A 400 -18.90 33.88 36.24
C GLY A 400 -18.72 33.94 37.75
N VAL A 401 -17.63 34.56 38.24
CA VAL A 401 -17.38 34.83 39.66
C VAL A 401 -17.49 36.34 39.86
N LYS A 402 -18.74 36.85 39.84
CA LYS A 402 -19.08 38.20 40.28
C LYS A 402 -20.32 38.15 41.16
#